data_AF-A0A562IX41-F1
#
_entry.id   AF-A0A562IX41-F1
#
_cell.length_a   1.000
_cell.length_b   1.000
_cell.length_c   1.000
_cell.angle_alpha   90.00
_cell.angle_beta   90.00
_cell.angle_gamma   90.00
#
_symmetry.space_group_name_H-M   'P 1'
#
loop_
_entity.id
_entity.type
_entity.pdbx_description
1 polymer ?
#
loop_
_entity_poly.entity_id
_entity_poly.type
_entity_poly.pdbx_seq_one_letter_code
_entity_poly.pdbx_strand_id
1 'polypeptide(L)'
;MDGGPVRARLRYRPLMSPASRATAASVAAALLALAGCSSSAAPELAAFDRPATTEDAVPDGVQLPAELGELRYIGEVEGSAVYAARGPADHPWCVVALTGSVEDGDWVLGASCADDAEFDRRGVWVAVGGAEVERGTAVLLPDDFSGELEDGWQVAGPNLAEPVGS
;
A
#
# COMPACT_ATOMS: atom_id res chain seq x y z
N MET A 1 -67.76 -46.14 -15.06
CA MET A 1 -68.56 -46.31 -16.28
C MET A 1 -68.97 -44.91 -16.67
N ASP A 2 -68.64 -44.29 -17.77
CA ASP A 2 -67.93 -44.59 -19.02
C ASP A 2 -67.62 -43.18 -19.57
N GLY A 3 -66.46 -42.82 -20.10
CA GLY A 3 -65.81 -43.49 -21.23
C GLY A 3 -66.34 -42.90 -22.54
N GLY A 4 -65.69 -41.87 -23.09
CA GLY A 4 -65.72 -41.67 -24.55
C GLY A 4 -65.53 -40.24 -25.09
N PRO A 5 -64.97 -40.07 -26.31
CA PRO A 5 -63.73 -39.30 -26.43
C PRO A 5 -63.66 -38.29 -27.62
N VAL A 6 -62.81 -37.27 -27.45
CA VAL A 6 -61.66 -36.88 -28.31
C VAL A 6 -61.83 -36.40 -29.78
N ARG A 7 -61.08 -35.30 -30.10
CA ARG A 7 -60.53 -34.80 -31.40
C ARG A 7 -61.50 -34.08 -32.36
N ALA A 8 -61.13 -33.12 -33.21
CA ALA A 8 -59.92 -32.30 -33.43
C ALA A 8 -60.20 -31.24 -34.54
N ARG A 9 -59.54 -30.08 -34.40
CA ARG A 9 -58.95 -29.17 -35.43
C ARG A 9 -59.74 -28.76 -36.70
N LEU A 10 -59.77 -27.44 -36.95
CA LEU A 10 -59.33 -26.76 -38.20
C LEU A 10 -59.47 -25.23 -38.00
N ARG A 11 -58.39 -24.50 -37.69
CA ARG A 11 -57.54 -23.71 -38.62
C ARG A 11 -58.31 -22.84 -39.62
N TYR A 12 -58.33 -21.53 -39.38
CA TYR A 12 -58.17 -20.51 -40.43
C TYR A 12 -57.29 -19.36 -39.91
N ARG A 13 -56.10 -19.22 -40.49
CA ARG A 13 -55.35 -17.95 -40.69
C ARG A 13 -55.82 -17.37 -42.04
N PRO A 14 -55.45 -16.15 -42.49
CA PRO A 14 -54.74 -15.01 -41.89
C PRO A 14 -55.55 -13.69 -42.10
N LEU A 15 -55.10 -12.53 -41.62
CA LEU A 15 -54.47 -11.54 -42.50
C LEU A 15 -53.75 -10.47 -41.65
N MET A 16 -52.53 -10.21 -42.10
CA MET A 16 -51.56 -9.30 -41.51
C MET A 16 -51.89 -7.83 -41.82
N SER A 17 -51.57 -6.99 -40.82
CA SER A 17 -50.96 -5.66 -40.92
C SER A 17 -51.84 -4.47 -41.37
N PRO A 18 -51.49 -3.20 -41.06
CA PRO A 18 -50.23 -2.70 -40.48
C PRO A 18 -50.36 -1.69 -39.31
N ALA A 19 -49.21 -1.43 -38.71
CA ALA A 19 -48.79 -0.12 -38.19
C ALA A 19 -49.57 0.48 -37.01
N SER A 20 -49.01 0.29 -35.82
CA SER A 20 -48.84 1.42 -34.90
C SER A 20 -47.44 1.33 -34.32
N ARG A 21 -46.53 2.10 -34.95
CA ARG A 21 -45.26 2.50 -34.37
C ARG A 21 -45.58 3.43 -33.21
N ALA A 22 -45.27 3.03 -31.98
CA ALA A 22 -45.13 3.98 -30.89
C ALA A 22 -44.21 3.42 -29.80
N THR A 23 -43.07 4.11 -29.66
CA THR A 23 -42.27 4.33 -28.45
C THR A 23 -41.61 3.12 -27.77
N ALA A 24 -40.31 3.06 -28.03
CA ALA A 24 -39.27 2.41 -27.26
C ALA A 24 -39.17 2.91 -25.81
N ALA A 25 -38.26 2.24 -25.08
CA ALA A 25 -37.51 2.71 -23.91
C ALA A 25 -38.27 2.70 -22.57
N SER A 26 -37.75 2.27 -21.41
CA SER A 26 -36.48 1.68 -20.99
C SER A 26 -36.68 1.36 -19.50
N VAL A 27 -36.58 0.10 -19.06
CA VAL A 27 -36.47 -0.21 -17.62
C VAL A 27 -35.42 -1.31 -17.44
N ALA A 28 -34.16 -0.95 -17.68
CA ALA A 28 -33.01 -1.80 -17.39
C ALA A 28 -31.76 -0.93 -17.17
N ALA A 29 -31.76 -0.08 -16.13
CA ALA A 29 -30.58 0.73 -15.79
C ALA A 29 -30.65 1.28 -14.35
N ALA A 30 -30.64 0.44 -13.31
CA ALA A 30 -30.59 0.92 -11.93
C ALA A 30 -29.72 0.07 -10.98
N LEU A 31 -28.72 -0.65 -11.47
CA LEU A 31 -27.82 -1.47 -10.62
C LEU A 31 -26.32 -1.20 -10.83
N LEU A 32 -25.91 -0.08 -11.46
CA LEU A 32 -24.50 0.22 -11.75
C LEU A 32 -23.90 1.37 -10.92
N ALA A 33 -24.58 1.85 -9.88
CA ALA A 33 -24.11 3.01 -9.09
C ALA A 33 -23.37 2.66 -7.79
N LEU A 34 -22.82 1.45 -7.67
CA LEU A 34 -21.98 1.02 -6.53
C LEU A 34 -20.55 0.66 -6.96
N ALA A 35 -20.08 1.14 -8.12
CA ALA A 35 -18.63 1.23 -8.36
C ALA A 35 -18.10 2.29 -7.38
N GLY A 36 -17.73 1.80 -6.20
CA GLY A 36 -17.37 2.61 -5.05
C GLY A 36 -16.30 3.63 -5.40
N CYS A 37 -16.51 4.85 -4.93
CA CYS A 37 -15.40 5.71 -4.56
C CYS A 37 -14.63 5.01 -3.44
N SER A 38 -13.80 4.01 -3.77
CA SER A 38 -12.65 3.69 -2.95
C SER A 38 -11.69 4.87 -3.11
N SER A 39 -12.02 5.97 -2.44
CA SER A 39 -10.99 6.91 -2.01
C SER A 39 -10.16 6.07 -1.05
N SER A 40 -9.07 5.47 -1.55
CA SER A 40 -8.08 4.89 -0.66
C SER A 40 -7.73 5.97 0.33
N ALA A 41 -7.90 5.70 1.62
CA ALA A 41 -7.37 6.59 2.63
C ALA A 41 -5.87 6.77 2.35
N ALA A 42 -5.32 7.94 2.66
CA ALA A 42 -3.87 8.07 2.64
C ALA A 42 -3.30 7.02 3.61
N PRO A 43 -2.15 6.39 3.27
CA PRO A 43 -1.54 5.43 4.17
C PRO A 43 -1.21 6.09 5.51
N GLU A 44 -1.25 5.29 6.57
CA GLU A 44 -1.00 5.76 7.95
C GLU A 44 0.27 5.11 8.50
N LEU A 45 0.89 5.81 9.46
CA LEU A 45 2.03 5.32 10.22
C LEU A 45 1.94 5.84 11.66
N ALA A 46 1.46 4.98 12.55
CA ALA A 46 1.17 5.26 13.94
C ALA A 46 2.41 5.68 14.73
N ALA A 47 3.61 5.39 14.21
CA ALA A 47 4.86 5.92 14.74
C ALA A 47 4.85 7.45 14.86
N PHE A 48 4.18 8.18 13.96
CA PHE A 48 4.08 9.64 14.03
C PHE A 48 3.01 10.15 15.02
N ASP A 49 2.07 9.30 15.45
CA ASP A 49 1.02 9.70 16.39
C ASP A 49 1.49 9.70 17.85
N ARG A 50 2.61 9.02 18.13
CA ARG A 50 3.25 9.07 19.45
C ARG A 50 4.13 10.32 19.58
N PRO A 51 4.27 10.88 20.80
CA PRO A 51 5.29 11.87 21.08
C PRO A 51 6.71 11.36 20.76
N ALA A 52 7.58 12.29 20.35
CA ALA A 52 9.00 11.99 20.15
C ALA A 52 9.67 11.55 21.46
N THR A 53 10.55 10.55 21.40
CA THR A 53 11.35 10.03 22.50
C THR A 53 12.84 10.27 22.23
N THR A 54 13.70 9.91 23.18
CA THR A 54 15.16 9.97 23.00
C THR A 54 15.69 9.01 21.94
N GLU A 55 14.98 7.93 21.65
CA GLU A 55 15.36 6.96 20.61
C GLU A 55 15.15 7.53 19.20
N ASP A 56 14.27 8.54 19.05
CA ASP A 56 14.02 9.21 17.76
C ASP A 56 15.13 10.20 17.38
N ALA A 57 16.09 10.45 18.28
CA ALA A 57 17.22 11.32 18.01
C ALA A 57 18.31 10.56 17.25
N VAL A 58 18.83 11.18 16.18
CA VAL A 58 19.99 10.63 15.47
C VAL A 58 21.28 10.89 16.25
N PRO A 59 22.30 10.01 16.12
CA PRO A 59 23.60 10.20 16.75
C PRO A 59 24.26 11.53 16.37
N ASP A 60 25.08 12.07 17.29
CA ASP A 60 25.86 13.27 17.03
C ASP A 60 26.75 13.11 15.79
N GLY A 61 26.84 14.17 14.99
CA GLY A 61 27.65 14.19 13.76
C GLY A 61 26.94 13.65 12.52
N VAL A 62 25.80 12.96 12.67
CA VAL A 62 24.96 12.56 11.53
C VAL A 62 24.27 13.79 10.95
N GLN A 63 24.48 14.03 9.65
CA GLN A 63 23.79 15.07 8.89
C GLN A 63 22.70 14.44 8.03
N LEU A 64 21.45 14.72 8.38
CA LEU A 64 20.31 14.30 7.59
C LEU A 64 20.08 15.25 6.41
N PRO A 65 19.48 14.77 5.30
CA PRO A 65 18.97 15.64 4.25
C PRO A 65 18.01 16.69 4.83
N ALA A 66 18.13 17.93 4.38
CA ALA A 66 17.41 19.08 4.96
C ALA A 66 15.89 19.05 4.70
N GLU A 67 15.47 18.27 3.70
CA GLU A 67 14.08 18.01 3.34
C GLU A 67 13.39 17.02 4.28
N LEU A 68 14.14 16.27 5.09
CA LEU A 68 13.56 15.36 6.08
C LEU A 68 13.13 16.15 7.31
N GLY A 69 11.88 15.94 7.70
CA GLY A 69 11.28 16.51 8.88
C GLY A 69 11.38 15.59 10.08
N GLU A 70 10.24 15.41 10.75
CA GLU A 70 10.13 14.61 11.96
C GLU A 70 10.60 13.17 11.75
N LEU A 71 11.38 12.65 12.71
CA LEU A 71 11.89 11.29 12.73
C LEU A 71 11.20 10.45 13.80
N ARG A 72 11.09 9.17 13.52
CA ARG A 72 10.62 8.14 14.44
C ARG A 72 11.48 6.91 14.29
N TYR A 73 12.15 6.50 15.36
CA TYR A 73 12.83 5.22 15.41
C TYR A 73 11.81 4.09 15.29
N ILE A 74 12.10 3.15 14.40
CA ILE A 74 11.24 2.01 14.07
C ILE A 74 11.86 0.71 14.58
N GLY A 75 13.18 0.58 14.49
CA GLY A 75 13.89 -0.62 14.96
C GLY A 75 15.31 -0.69 14.43
N GLU A 76 15.92 -1.86 14.62
CA GLU A 76 17.27 -2.17 14.14
C GLU A 76 17.20 -3.39 13.22
N VAL A 77 17.91 -3.33 12.08
CA VAL A 77 18.04 -4.44 11.13
C VAL A 77 19.50 -4.53 10.73
N GLU A 78 20.10 -5.72 10.84
CA GLU A 78 21.50 -5.97 10.44
C GLU A 78 22.48 -4.96 11.09
N GLY A 79 22.28 -4.62 12.37
CA GLY A 79 23.09 -3.64 13.10
C GLY A 79 22.91 -2.18 12.65
N SER A 80 21.92 -1.90 11.79
CA SER A 80 21.58 -0.57 11.30
C SER A 80 20.34 -0.05 12.00
N ALA A 81 20.40 1.16 12.57
CA ALA A 81 19.25 1.84 13.15
C ALA A 81 18.35 2.39 12.04
N VAL A 82 17.06 2.03 12.06
CA VAL A 82 16.06 2.39 11.05
C VAL A 82 15.04 3.37 11.63
N TYR A 83 14.83 4.47 10.91
CA TYR A 83 13.90 5.55 11.25
C TYR A 83 12.91 5.78 10.12
N ALA A 84 11.66 6.05 10.46
CA ALA A 84 10.74 6.74 9.56
C ALA A 84 10.98 8.24 9.65
N ALA A 85 10.87 8.94 8.53
CA ALA A 85 10.94 10.39 8.46
C ALA A 85 9.79 10.97 7.63
N ARG A 86 9.31 12.15 8.01
CA ARG A 86 8.39 12.92 7.15
C ARG A 86 9.18 13.59 6.03
N GLY A 87 8.88 13.24 4.79
CA GLY A 87 9.50 13.84 3.62
C GLY A 87 8.78 15.10 3.10
N PRO A 88 9.20 15.59 1.92
CA PRO A 88 8.49 16.66 1.22
C PRO A 88 7.10 16.21 0.75
N ALA A 89 6.26 17.15 0.33
CA ALA A 89 4.84 16.90 0.04
C ALA A 89 4.58 15.89 -1.11
N ASP A 90 5.52 15.77 -2.04
CA ASP A 90 5.49 14.79 -3.14
C ASP A 90 5.94 13.39 -2.71
N HIS A 91 6.76 13.28 -1.67
CA HIS A 91 7.26 12.02 -1.13
C HIS A 91 7.23 12.02 0.41
N PRO A 92 6.02 12.02 1.03
CA PRO A 92 5.88 12.27 2.46
C PRO A 92 6.37 11.14 3.37
N TRP A 93 6.62 9.95 2.81
CA TRP A 93 7.04 8.77 3.55
C TRP A 93 8.50 8.49 3.24
N CYS A 94 9.38 8.73 4.22
CA CYS A 94 10.79 8.44 4.09
C CYS A 94 11.23 7.41 5.12
N VAL A 95 12.24 6.64 4.76
CA VAL A 95 12.98 5.77 5.67
C VAL A 95 14.45 6.18 5.65
N VAL A 96 15.08 6.16 6.82
CA VAL A 96 16.50 6.45 7.02
C VAL A 96 17.11 5.26 7.72
N ALA A 97 18.22 4.75 7.21
CA ALA A 97 19.04 3.74 7.88
C ALA A 97 20.41 4.32 8.19
N LEU A 98 20.86 4.14 9.43
CA LEU A 98 22.16 4.57 9.92
C LEU A 98 22.95 3.34 10.38
N THR A 99 24.17 3.20 9.89
CA THR A 99 25.11 2.15 10.31
C THR A 99 26.47 2.77 10.57
N GLY A 100 27.19 2.27 11.58
CA GLY A 100 28.45 2.83 12.01
C GLY A 100 28.67 2.69 13.51
N SER A 101 29.75 3.31 13.98
CA SER A 101 30.15 3.29 15.39
C SER A 101 30.22 4.69 15.95
N VAL A 102 29.66 4.88 17.16
CA VAL A 102 29.82 6.12 17.94
C VAL A 102 31.30 6.40 18.20
N GLU A 103 32.11 5.36 18.42
CA GLU A 103 33.52 5.50 18.81
C GLU A 103 34.39 6.08 17.69
N ASP A 104 34.11 5.67 16.46
CA ASP A 104 34.86 6.13 15.28
C ASP A 104 34.28 7.41 14.68
N GLY A 105 33.02 7.73 15.03
CA GLY A 105 32.30 8.89 14.49
C GLY A 105 32.00 8.78 12.99
N ASP A 106 32.24 7.61 12.39
CA ASP A 106 32.00 7.33 10.98
C ASP A 106 30.64 6.65 10.82
N TRP A 107 29.64 7.47 10.52
CA TRP A 107 28.27 7.03 10.25
C TRP A 107 28.00 7.03 8.75
N VAL A 108 27.53 5.90 8.26
CA VAL A 108 26.99 5.78 6.90
C VAL A 108 25.48 5.91 6.98
N LEU A 109 24.94 6.74 6.10
CA LEU A 109 23.52 7.02 5.99
C LEU A 109 22.99 6.54 4.64
N GLY A 110 21.84 5.85 4.69
CA GLY A 110 20.97 5.60 3.55
C GLY A 110 19.62 6.24 3.81
N ALA A 111 19.00 6.83 2.79
CA ALA A 111 17.65 7.34 2.88
C ALA A 111 16.90 7.13 1.56
N SER A 112 15.59 6.93 1.66
CA SER A 112 14.70 6.75 0.53
C SER A 112 13.31 7.26 0.89
N CYS A 113 12.56 7.71 -0.11
CA CYS A 113 11.21 8.25 0.09
C CYS A 113 10.25 7.77 -0.99
N ALA A 114 8.97 7.73 -0.65
CA ALA A 114 7.89 7.32 -1.54
C ALA A 114 6.68 8.26 -1.43
N ASP A 115 5.91 8.32 -2.52
CA ASP A 115 4.56 8.90 -2.48
C ASP A 115 3.56 7.96 -1.77
N ASP A 116 2.34 8.44 -1.52
CA ASP A 116 1.28 7.67 -0.83
C ASP A 116 0.96 6.34 -1.56
N ALA A 117 0.88 6.36 -2.88
CA ALA A 117 0.46 5.19 -3.66
C ALA A 117 1.56 4.13 -3.72
N GLU A 118 2.82 4.54 -3.73
CA GLU A 118 3.96 3.65 -3.62
C GLU A 118 4.07 3.06 -2.21
N PHE A 119 4.00 3.91 -1.18
CA PHE A 119 4.13 3.47 0.21
C PHE A 119 3.05 2.45 0.60
N ASP A 120 1.79 2.70 0.22
CA ASP A 120 0.67 1.78 0.44
C ASP A 120 0.88 0.40 -0.21
N ARG A 121 1.42 0.38 -1.44
CA ARG A 121 1.58 -0.87 -2.20
C ARG A 121 2.74 -1.74 -1.75
N ARG A 122 3.88 -1.13 -1.40
CA ARG A 122 5.15 -1.87 -1.21
C ARG A 122 6.03 -1.36 -0.06
N GLY A 123 5.60 -0.35 0.67
CA GLY A 123 6.46 0.33 1.64
C GLY A 123 7.57 1.15 0.99
N VAL A 124 8.56 1.54 1.79
CA VAL A 124 9.77 2.24 1.33
C VAL A 124 11.01 1.45 1.70
N TRP A 125 11.76 1.02 0.70
CA TRP A 125 13.02 0.31 0.88
C TRP A 125 14.19 1.29 1.06
N VAL A 126 15.15 0.91 1.90
CA VAL A 126 16.46 1.55 2.05
C VAL A 126 17.57 0.52 2.08
N ALA A 127 18.72 0.91 1.52
CA ALA A 127 19.99 0.23 1.73
C ALA A 127 21.00 1.22 2.29
N VAL A 128 21.82 0.75 3.22
CA VAL A 128 22.92 1.51 3.80
C VAL A 128 24.17 0.63 3.83
N GLY A 129 25.35 1.21 3.64
CA GLY A 129 26.61 0.50 3.79
C GLY A 129 27.74 1.18 3.02
N GLY A 130 28.97 0.98 3.51
CA GLY A 130 30.18 1.64 3.03
C GLY A 130 31.16 0.66 2.41
N ALA A 131 32.36 1.15 2.07
CA ALA A 131 33.46 0.27 1.68
C ALA A 131 33.95 -0.60 2.85
N GLU A 132 33.83 -0.09 4.07
CA GLU A 132 34.33 -0.72 5.31
C GLU A 132 33.20 -1.05 6.30
N VAL A 133 31.95 -0.68 5.98
CA VAL A 133 30.79 -0.90 6.84
C VAL A 133 29.86 -1.91 6.20
N GLU A 134 29.39 -2.87 7.00
CA GLU A 134 28.44 -3.90 6.58
C GLU A 134 27.19 -3.26 5.95
N ARG A 135 26.67 -3.93 4.91
CA ARG A 135 25.47 -3.43 4.22
C ARG A 135 24.24 -3.89 4.99
N GLY A 136 23.42 -2.95 5.40
CA GLY A 136 22.08 -3.19 5.94
C GLY A 136 21.02 -2.85 4.91
N THR A 137 19.92 -3.61 4.88
CA THR A 137 18.72 -3.25 4.11
C THR A 137 17.45 -3.41 4.92
N ALA A 138 16.50 -2.50 4.72
CA ALA A 138 15.23 -2.51 5.45
C ALA A 138 14.09 -1.98 4.57
N VAL A 139 12.86 -2.33 4.93
CA VAL A 139 11.63 -1.77 4.36
C VAL A 139 10.76 -1.20 5.46
N LEU A 140 10.41 0.08 5.33
CA LEU A 140 9.36 0.72 6.12
C LEU A 140 8.00 0.37 5.53
N LEU A 141 7.07 -0.10 6.36
CA LEU A 141 5.72 -0.52 5.94
C LEU A 141 4.64 0.37 6.57
N PRO A 142 3.52 0.65 5.88
CA PRO A 142 2.36 1.30 6.49
C PRO A 142 1.74 0.40 7.57
N ASP A 143 0.95 0.97 8.49
CA ASP A 143 0.35 0.22 9.60
C ASP A 143 -0.53 -0.94 9.14
N ASP A 144 -1.36 -0.67 8.14
CA ASP A 144 -2.31 -1.61 7.59
C ASP A 144 -1.74 -2.37 6.39
N PHE A 145 -0.40 -2.53 6.30
CA PHE A 145 0.22 -3.23 5.19
C PHE A 145 -0.32 -4.66 5.08
N SER A 146 -1.15 -4.87 4.06
CA SER A 146 -1.73 -6.16 3.71
C SER A 146 -1.18 -6.70 2.38
N GLY A 147 -0.16 -6.02 1.82
CA GLY A 147 0.52 -6.44 0.61
C GLY A 147 1.36 -7.70 0.84
N GLU A 148 1.83 -8.29 -0.26
CA GLU A 148 2.84 -9.35 -0.20
C GLU A 148 4.22 -8.71 -0.20
N LEU A 149 5.06 -9.09 0.77
CA LEU A 149 6.48 -8.74 0.71
C LEU A 149 7.15 -9.53 -0.42
N GLU A 150 8.18 -8.96 -1.03
CA GLU A 150 8.96 -9.68 -2.04
C GLU A 150 9.58 -10.97 -1.44
N ASP A 151 9.79 -11.98 -2.28
CA ASP A 151 10.46 -13.22 -1.86
C ASP A 151 11.80 -12.90 -1.19
N GLY A 152 12.00 -13.45 0.01
CA GLY A 152 13.21 -13.21 0.80
C GLY A 152 13.11 -12.03 1.78
N TRP A 153 11.92 -11.50 2.05
CA TRP A 153 11.69 -10.53 3.13
C TRP A 153 10.76 -11.09 4.22
N GLN A 154 10.96 -10.64 5.46
CA GLN A 154 10.11 -10.95 6.61
C GLN A 154 9.81 -9.70 7.44
N VAL A 155 8.67 -9.68 8.13
CA VAL A 155 8.34 -8.63 9.10
C VAL A 155 9.18 -8.82 10.35
N ALA A 156 10.00 -7.84 10.69
CA ALA A 156 10.87 -7.82 11.87
C ALA A 156 10.21 -7.13 13.07
N GLY A 157 9.24 -6.24 12.83
CA GLY A 157 8.54 -5.50 13.87
C GLY A 157 7.41 -4.63 13.32
N PRO A 158 6.81 -3.76 14.16
CA PRO A 158 5.85 -2.77 13.70
C PRO A 158 6.45 -1.94 12.57
N ASN A 159 5.78 -1.91 11.42
CA ASN A 159 6.18 -1.11 10.26
C ASN A 159 7.58 -1.43 9.70
N LEU A 160 8.17 -2.58 10.01
CA LEU A 160 9.53 -2.91 9.62
C LEU A 160 9.64 -4.32 9.04
N ALA A 161 10.26 -4.42 7.87
CA ALA A 161 10.67 -5.67 7.28
C ALA A 161 12.17 -5.69 6.94
N GLU A 162 12.73 -6.89 6.95
CA GLU A 162 14.15 -7.19 6.73
C GLU A 162 14.31 -8.40 5.80
N PRO A 163 15.50 -8.60 5.19
CA PRO A 163 15.78 -9.82 4.43
C PRO A 163 15.75 -11.08 5.31
N VAL A 164 15.36 -12.21 4.72
CA VAL A 164 15.42 -13.52 5.38
C VAL A 164 16.83 -14.09 5.26
N GLY A 165 17.45 -14.40 6.39
CA GLY A 165 18.70 -15.16 6.42
C GLY A 165 19.97 -14.32 6.28
N SER A 166 19.89 -13.05 6.69
CA SER A 166 21.02 -12.18 6.98
C SER A 166 22.04 -12.80 7.94
#